data_AF-A0A0A1XIA2-F1
#
_entry.id   AF-A0A0A1XIA2-F1
#
_cell.length_a   1.000
_cell.length_b   1.000
_cell.length_c   1.000
_cell.angle_alpha   90.00
_cell.angle_beta   90.00
_cell.angle_gamma   90.00
#
_symmetry.space_group_name_H-M   'P 1'
#
loop_
_entity.id
_entity.type
_entity.pdbx_description
1 polymer ?
#
loop_
_entity_poly.entity_id
_entity_poly.type
_entity_poly.pdbx_seq_one_letter_code
_entity_poly.pdbx_strand_id
1 'polypeptide(L)'
;MVSVRSEQLEDILEVCQDLLADVINDLHVIEDIHISLSRTVVLQHHHIDSFVESLRNTLEVNARFSISLRHLHIYTNDERTRTFIALKVDNMHYDKVHKLMEKVDVVMTEYRLQRFYEKPSFHISFLWCLGDKVSVLNEYLHTLESAIKVGMDESNALNLFIKEINCKSGNKEFTFKLK
;
A
#
# COMPACT_ATOMS: atom_id res chain seq x y z
N MET A 1 -6.76 4.01 3.45
CA MET A 1 -5.68 3.76 2.48
C MET A 1 -5.25 5.07 1.83
N VAL A 2 -4.04 5.13 1.29
CA VAL A 2 -3.52 6.30 0.55
C VAL A 2 -3.36 5.92 -0.91
N SER A 3 -4.10 6.55 -1.83
CA SER A 3 -4.05 6.23 -3.28
C SER A 3 -2.84 6.83 -3.98
N VAL A 4 -2.32 6.12 -4.99
CA VAL A 4 -1.05 6.44 -5.65
C VAL A 4 -1.21 6.45 -7.17
N ARG A 5 -0.64 7.47 -7.84
CA ARG A 5 -0.45 7.54 -9.29
C ARG A 5 0.92 8.18 -9.59
N SER A 6 1.74 7.56 -10.42
CA SER A 6 3.07 8.05 -10.83
C SER A 6 3.48 7.43 -12.16
N GLU A 7 3.99 8.21 -13.11
CA GLU A 7 4.55 7.73 -14.39
C GLU A 7 5.69 6.73 -14.15
N GLN A 8 6.54 6.99 -13.13
CA GLN A 8 7.62 6.08 -12.74
C GLN A 8 7.13 4.67 -12.38
N LEU A 9 5.89 4.55 -11.92
CA LEU A 9 5.32 3.26 -11.55
C LEU A 9 4.88 2.45 -12.77
N GLU A 10 4.52 3.11 -13.87
CA GLU A 10 4.21 2.47 -15.15
C GLU A 10 5.47 1.83 -15.75
N ASP A 11 6.61 2.54 -15.71
CA ASP A 11 7.90 2.00 -16.15
C ASP A 11 8.33 0.78 -15.32
N ILE A 12 8.14 0.84 -13.99
CA ILE A 12 8.42 -0.29 -13.09
C ILE A 12 7.55 -1.49 -13.43
N LEU A 13 6.27 -1.26 -13.74
CA LEU A 13 5.31 -2.29 -14.10
C LEU A 13 5.75 -3.02 -15.38
N GLU A 14 6.07 -2.26 -16.44
CA GLU A 14 6.51 -2.81 -17.73
C GLU A 14 7.76 -3.68 -17.57
N VAL A 15 8.80 -3.15 -16.90
CA VAL A 15 10.05 -3.87 -16.64
C VAL A 15 9.81 -5.17 -15.85
N CYS A 16 8.97 -5.13 -14.82
CA CYS A 16 8.67 -6.30 -14.00
C CYS A 16 7.86 -7.36 -14.78
N GLN A 17 6.91 -6.93 -15.61
CA GLN A 17 6.10 -7.84 -16.40
C GLN A 17 6.95 -8.57 -17.46
N ASP A 18 7.83 -7.85 -18.15
CA ASP A 18 8.73 -8.44 -19.14
C ASP A 18 9.69 -9.46 -18.52
N LEU A 19 10.29 -9.13 -17.37
CA LEU A 19 11.23 -10.02 -16.68
C LEU A 19 10.57 -11.28 -16.10
N LEU A 20 9.28 -11.20 -15.78
CA LEU A 20 8.54 -12.30 -15.14
C LEU A 20 7.62 -13.04 -16.12
N ALA A 21 7.54 -12.65 -17.39
CA ALA A 21 6.63 -13.23 -18.37
C ALA A 21 6.77 -14.76 -18.50
N ASP A 22 8.01 -15.26 -18.47
CA ASP A 22 8.31 -16.70 -18.55
C ASP A 22 8.36 -17.40 -17.17
N VAL A 23 8.19 -16.65 -16.08
CA VAL A 23 8.30 -17.14 -14.69
C VAL A 23 6.92 -17.31 -14.07
N ILE A 24 6.02 -16.33 -14.30
CA ILE A 24 4.68 -16.25 -13.72
C ILE A 24 3.66 -16.02 -14.83
N ASN A 25 2.92 -17.07 -15.18
CA ASN A 25 1.95 -17.05 -16.28
C ASN A 25 0.69 -16.20 -15.98
N ASP A 26 0.39 -15.94 -14.71
CA ASP A 26 -0.82 -15.27 -14.22
C ASP A 26 -0.50 -13.99 -13.44
N LEU A 27 0.46 -13.21 -13.96
CA LEU A 27 0.85 -11.94 -13.36
C LEU A 27 -0.13 -10.83 -13.76
N HIS A 28 -0.71 -10.17 -12.76
CA HIS A 28 -1.76 -9.17 -12.92
C HIS A 28 -1.34 -7.82 -12.34
N VAL A 29 -1.70 -6.73 -13.04
CA VAL A 29 -1.53 -5.35 -12.57
C VAL A 29 -2.58 -5.01 -11.52
N ILE A 30 -2.19 -4.24 -10.50
CA ILE A 30 -3.10 -3.68 -9.50
C ILE A 30 -3.57 -2.31 -9.99
N GLU A 31 -4.87 -2.17 -10.22
CA GLU A 31 -5.46 -0.91 -10.71
C GLU A 31 -5.54 0.18 -9.62
N ASP A 32 -5.90 -0.20 -8.40
CA ASP A 32 -6.05 0.71 -7.26
C ASP A 32 -4.87 0.59 -6.29
N ILE A 33 -3.77 1.23 -6.68
CA ILE A 33 -2.51 1.17 -5.94
C ILE A 33 -2.61 2.05 -4.71
N HIS A 34 -2.29 1.47 -3.55
CA HIS A 34 -2.44 2.16 -2.29
C HIS A 34 -1.55 1.66 -1.16
N ILE A 35 -1.39 2.49 -0.12
CA ILE A 35 -0.83 2.10 1.17
C ILE A 35 -1.97 1.82 2.15
N SER A 36 -1.99 0.60 2.71
CA SER A 36 -2.97 0.21 3.74
C SER A 36 -2.65 0.82 5.10
N LEU A 37 -3.69 1.31 5.78
CA LEU A 37 -3.63 1.86 7.15
C LEU A 37 -4.55 1.13 8.12
N SER A 38 -5.25 0.09 7.66
CA SER A 38 -6.16 -0.73 8.43
C SER A 38 -6.24 -2.14 7.83
N ARG A 39 -6.69 -3.11 8.62
CA ARG A 39 -7.16 -4.39 8.08
C ARG A 39 -8.52 -4.20 7.41
N THR A 40 -8.91 -5.18 6.61
CA THR A 40 -10.32 -5.31 6.20
C THR A 40 -11.13 -5.76 7.41
N VAL A 41 -12.14 -4.99 7.78
CA VAL A 41 -13.02 -5.27 8.91
C VAL A 41 -14.47 -5.15 8.48
N VAL A 42 -15.36 -5.81 9.22
CA VAL A 42 -16.80 -5.72 9.01
C VAL A 42 -17.36 -4.63 9.93
N LEU A 43 -17.92 -3.58 9.33
CA LEU A 43 -18.61 -2.50 10.04
C LEU A 43 -20.11 -2.58 9.77
N GLN A 44 -20.92 -2.41 10.82
CA GLN A 44 -22.37 -2.35 10.68
C GLN A 44 -22.79 -1.11 9.89
N HIS A 45 -23.76 -1.25 8.99
CA HIS A 45 -24.15 -0.17 8.07
C HIS A 45 -24.52 1.14 8.79
N HIS A 46 -25.22 1.05 9.91
CA HIS A 46 -25.64 2.22 10.69
C HIS A 46 -24.49 2.98 11.38
N HIS A 47 -23.30 2.36 11.51
CA HIS A 47 -22.10 3.01 12.05
C HIS A 47 -21.25 3.68 10.97
N ILE A 48 -21.52 3.48 9.67
CA ILE A 48 -20.65 3.97 8.59
C ILE A 48 -20.49 5.49 8.68
N ASP A 49 -21.59 6.24 8.79
CA ASP A 49 -21.55 7.70 8.74
C ASP A 49 -20.81 8.28 9.95
N SER A 50 -21.09 7.76 11.16
CA SER A 50 -20.39 8.21 12.37
C SER A 50 -18.91 7.81 12.36
N PHE A 51 -18.58 6.62 11.84
CA PHE A 51 -17.19 6.15 11.72
C PHE A 51 -16.38 7.02 10.77
N VAL A 52 -16.96 7.35 9.61
CA VAL A 52 -16.35 8.27 8.63
C VAL A 52 -16.15 9.66 9.23
N GLU A 53 -17.10 10.14 10.04
CA GLU A 53 -16.96 11.43 10.74
C GLU A 53 -15.85 11.39 11.81
N SER A 54 -15.73 10.31 12.59
CA SER A 54 -14.62 10.11 13.52
C SER A 54 -13.26 10.09 12.81
N LEU A 55 -13.18 9.43 11.65
CA LEU A 55 -11.97 9.43 10.82
C LEU A 55 -11.66 10.84 10.29
N ARG A 56 -12.66 11.56 9.78
CA ARG A 56 -12.50 12.93 9.26
C ARG A 56 -11.88 13.85 10.30
N ASN A 57 -12.49 13.91 11.48
CA ASN A 57 -12.03 14.78 12.58
C ASN A 57 -10.61 14.44 13.05
N THR A 58 -10.27 13.15 13.03
CA THR A 58 -8.96 12.66 13.44
C THR A 58 -7.87 12.90 12.39
N LEU A 59 -8.19 12.79 11.10
CA LEU A 59 -7.23 12.75 9.99
C LEU A 59 -7.03 14.10 9.29
N GLU A 60 -8.07 14.92 9.12
CA GLU A 60 -7.96 16.19 8.38
C GLU A 60 -7.08 17.23 9.11
N VAL A 61 -6.77 17.01 10.39
CA VAL A 61 -5.82 17.86 11.13
C VAL A 61 -4.36 17.57 10.78
N ASN A 62 -4.06 16.44 10.14
CA ASN A 62 -2.70 16.08 9.74
C ASN A 62 -2.23 16.96 8.58
N ALA A 63 -0.97 17.40 8.65
CA ALA A 63 -0.32 18.06 7.52
C ALA A 63 -0.04 17.05 6.39
N ARG A 64 -0.08 17.53 5.15
CA ARG A 64 0.44 16.81 3.98
C ARG A 64 1.92 16.49 4.16
N PHE A 65 2.37 15.38 3.60
CA PHE A 65 3.76 14.96 3.75
C PHE A 65 4.25 14.16 2.56
N SER A 66 5.55 14.21 2.31
CA SER A 66 6.20 13.34 1.33
C SER A 66 6.74 12.07 1.98
N ILE A 67 6.69 10.98 1.22
CA ILE A 67 7.34 9.70 1.50
C ILE A 67 8.11 9.24 0.26
N SER A 68 9.02 8.30 0.47
CA SER A 68 9.69 7.58 -0.59
C SER A 68 9.52 6.07 -0.40
N LEU A 69 9.47 5.32 -1.49
CA LEU A 69 9.44 3.86 -1.50
C LEU A 69 10.56 3.34 -2.39
N ARG A 70 11.30 2.33 -1.91
CA ARG A 70 12.60 1.99 -2.50
C ARG A 70 12.81 0.50 -2.70
N HIS A 71 12.53 -0.26 -1.65
CA HIS A 71 12.89 -1.68 -1.61
C HIS A 71 11.74 -2.53 -2.11
N LEU A 72 12.03 -3.43 -3.05
CA LEU A 72 11.06 -4.44 -3.44
C LEU A 72 10.87 -5.43 -2.30
N HIS A 73 9.66 -5.93 -2.17
CA HIS A 73 9.35 -6.99 -1.25
C HIS A 73 8.19 -7.84 -1.78
N ILE A 74 8.25 -9.13 -1.48
CA ILE A 74 7.22 -10.07 -1.86
C ILE A 74 6.33 -10.34 -0.64
N TYR A 75 5.03 -10.10 -0.80
CA TYR A 75 4.03 -10.34 0.24
C TYR A 75 3.06 -11.44 -0.17
N THR A 76 2.40 -12.03 0.81
CA THR A 76 1.22 -12.88 0.61
C THR A 76 0.06 -12.29 1.38
N ASN A 77 -1.17 -12.60 0.97
CA ASN A 77 -2.31 -12.43 1.87
C ASN A 77 -2.27 -13.45 3.00
N ASP A 78 -3.06 -13.21 4.05
CA ASP A 78 -3.10 -14.08 5.24
C ASP A 78 -3.42 -15.54 4.88
N GLU A 79 -4.24 -15.80 3.86
CA GLU A 79 -4.59 -17.15 3.38
C GLU A 79 -3.56 -17.77 2.43
N ARG A 80 -2.51 -17.02 2.02
CA ARG A 80 -1.48 -17.42 1.05
C ARG A 80 -2.02 -17.93 -0.28
N THR A 81 -3.18 -17.41 -0.68
CA THR A 81 -3.82 -17.70 -1.97
C THR A 81 -3.42 -16.71 -3.06
N ARG A 82 -2.72 -15.63 -2.70
CA ARG A 82 -2.19 -14.62 -3.60
C ARG A 82 -0.81 -14.15 -3.14
N THR A 83 0.06 -13.89 -4.10
CA THR A 83 1.38 -13.30 -3.87
C THR A 83 1.43 -11.93 -4.54
N PHE A 84 2.06 -10.95 -3.90
CA PHE A 84 2.12 -9.56 -4.32
C PHE A 84 3.57 -9.10 -4.45
N ILE A 85 3.86 -8.36 -5.50
CA ILE A 85 5.11 -7.62 -5.66
C ILE A 85 4.84 -6.17 -5.25
N ALA A 86 5.67 -5.66 -4.34
CA ALA A 86 5.42 -4.39 -3.68
C ALA A 86 6.69 -3.59 -3.45
N LEU A 87 6.55 -2.26 -3.40
CA LEU A 87 7.59 -1.33 -2.94
C LEU A 87 7.30 -0.93 -1.49
N LYS A 88 8.30 -1.08 -0.63
CA LYS A 88 8.22 -0.69 0.79
C LYS A 88 8.49 0.78 0.99
N VAL A 89 7.72 1.39 1.90
CA VAL A 89 8.02 2.72 2.43
C VAL A 89 9.40 2.70 3.06
N ASP A 90 10.21 3.70 2.72
CA ASP A 90 11.55 3.86 3.26
C ASP A 90 11.52 4.03 4.78
N ASN A 91 12.50 3.46 5.47
CA ASN A 91 12.63 3.56 6.92
C ASN A 91 12.65 5.02 7.42
N MET A 92 13.21 5.96 6.64
CA MET A 92 13.21 7.39 6.96
C MET A 92 11.79 8.00 7.01
N HIS A 93 10.83 7.36 6.36
CA HIS A 93 9.44 7.81 6.24
C HIS A 93 8.46 6.95 7.04
N TYR A 94 8.92 5.85 7.64
CA TYR A 94 8.10 4.92 8.41
C TYR A 94 7.27 5.63 9.49
N ASP A 95 7.91 6.44 10.32
CA ASP A 95 7.24 7.11 11.45
C ASP A 95 6.12 8.05 11.01
N LYS A 96 6.22 8.66 9.82
CA LYS A 96 5.17 9.55 9.29
C LYS A 96 3.90 8.74 9.00
N VAL A 97 4.06 7.60 8.34
CA VAL A 97 2.94 6.70 7.99
C VAL A 97 2.43 5.99 9.24
N HIS A 98 3.32 5.58 10.15
CA HIS A 98 2.97 4.94 11.41
C HIS A 98 2.07 5.83 12.28
N LYS A 99 2.45 7.10 12.50
CA LYS A 99 1.64 8.06 13.27
C LYS A 99 0.25 8.27 12.67
N LEU A 100 0.13 8.15 11.35
CA LEU A 100 -1.15 8.23 10.66
C LEU A 100 -1.99 6.97 10.88
N MET A 101 -1.36 5.80 10.80
CA MET A 101 -2.00 4.52 11.11
C MET A 101 -2.46 4.47 12.58
N GLU A 102 -1.66 4.93 13.54
CA GLU A 102 -2.03 4.96 14.97
C GLU A 102 -3.31 5.77 15.20
N LYS A 103 -3.47 6.89 14.49
CA LYS A 103 -4.69 7.69 14.50
C LYS A 103 -5.90 6.94 13.95
N VAL A 104 -5.72 6.17 12.88
CA VAL A 104 -6.76 5.27 12.36
C VAL A 104 -7.10 4.22 13.42
N ASP A 105 -6.10 3.61 14.06
CA ASP A 105 -6.28 2.59 15.09
C ASP A 105 -7.04 3.07 16.33
N VAL A 106 -6.91 4.35 16.71
CA VAL A 106 -7.75 4.98 17.74
C VAL A 106 -9.23 4.89 17.34
N VAL A 107 -9.57 5.32 16.12
CA VAL A 107 -10.95 5.25 15.62
C VAL A 107 -11.40 3.79 15.45
N MET A 108 -10.54 2.88 14.98
CA MET A 108 -10.88 1.45 14.92
C MET A 108 -11.27 0.92 16.30
N THR A 109 -10.54 1.32 17.34
CA THR A 109 -10.79 0.89 18.73
C THR A 109 -12.10 1.45 19.28
N GLU A 110 -12.44 2.72 19.01
CA GLU A 110 -13.72 3.34 19.39
C GLU A 110 -14.93 2.53 18.91
N TYR A 111 -14.82 1.93 17.72
CA TYR A 111 -15.86 1.12 17.10
C TYR A 111 -15.71 -0.39 17.36
N ARG A 112 -14.80 -0.77 18.29
CA ARG A 112 -14.50 -2.17 18.64
C ARG A 112 -14.06 -3.02 17.45
N LEU A 113 -13.40 -2.39 16.48
CA LEU A 113 -12.82 -3.04 15.31
C LEU A 113 -11.37 -3.46 15.61
N GLN A 114 -10.89 -4.44 14.85
CA GLN A 114 -9.52 -4.89 14.96
C GLN A 114 -8.55 -3.78 14.53
N ARG A 115 -7.53 -3.53 15.35
CA ARG A 115 -6.39 -2.66 15.03
C ARG A 115 -5.54 -3.25 13.91
N PHE A 116 -4.60 -2.45 13.39
CA PHE A 116 -3.65 -2.90 12.38
C PHE A 116 -2.68 -3.98 12.89
N TYR A 117 -1.78 -4.45 12.04
CA TYR A 117 -0.78 -5.47 12.39
C TYR A 117 0.17 -4.96 13.49
N GLU A 118 0.55 -5.82 14.43
CA GLU A 118 1.49 -5.46 15.53
C GLU A 118 2.85 -4.98 15.02
N LYS A 119 3.30 -5.52 13.89
CA LYS A 119 4.49 -5.09 13.17
C LYS A 119 4.09 -4.62 11.77
N PRO A 120 3.64 -3.36 11.63
CA PRO A 120 3.21 -2.81 10.34
C PRO A 120 4.34 -2.88 9.31
N SER A 121 3.99 -3.26 8.08
CA SER A 121 4.87 -3.10 6.92
C SER A 121 4.15 -2.26 5.89
N PHE A 122 4.47 -0.96 5.82
CA PHE A 122 3.83 -0.06 4.87
C PHE A 122 4.46 -0.22 3.50
N HIS A 123 3.62 -0.45 2.50
CA HIS A 123 4.03 -0.72 1.13
C HIS A 123 2.90 -0.35 0.15
N ILE A 124 3.27 -0.22 -1.12
CA ILE A 124 2.32 -0.30 -2.23
C ILE A 124 2.54 -1.61 -2.95
N SER A 125 1.47 -2.36 -3.19
CA SER A 125 1.50 -3.49 -4.11
C SER A 125 1.12 -3.00 -5.50
N PHE A 126 1.86 -3.43 -6.52
CA PHE A 126 1.62 -3.00 -7.90
C PHE A 126 1.37 -4.19 -8.86
N LEU A 127 1.87 -5.38 -8.53
CA LEU A 127 1.57 -6.63 -9.25
C LEU A 127 1.11 -7.73 -8.27
N TRP A 128 0.35 -8.70 -8.77
CA TRP A 128 -0.04 -9.88 -8.02
C TRP A 128 -0.24 -11.12 -8.90
N CYS A 129 -0.17 -12.32 -8.31
CA CYS A 129 -0.47 -13.60 -8.96
C CYS A 129 -1.12 -14.59 -7.98
N LEU A 130 -1.65 -15.72 -8.48
CA LEU A 130 -2.32 -16.73 -7.66
C LEU A 130 -1.33 -17.69 -6.99
N GLY A 131 -1.71 -18.12 -5.78
CA GLY A 131 -0.97 -19.04 -4.93
C GLY A 131 0.22 -18.39 -4.22
N ASP A 132 0.94 -19.23 -3.47
CA ASP A 132 2.18 -18.85 -2.79
C ASP A 132 3.37 -19.02 -3.76
N LYS A 133 3.87 -17.89 -4.27
CA LYS A 133 5.01 -17.80 -5.19
C LYS A 133 6.21 -17.12 -4.55
N VAL A 134 6.23 -16.99 -3.23
CA VAL A 134 7.26 -16.23 -2.49
C VAL A 134 8.66 -16.75 -2.78
N SER A 135 8.87 -18.06 -2.72
CA SER A 135 10.18 -18.66 -2.98
C SER A 135 10.67 -18.35 -4.39
N VAL A 136 9.82 -18.57 -5.40
CA VAL A 136 10.15 -18.31 -6.81
C VAL A 136 10.46 -16.83 -7.03
N LEU A 137 9.57 -15.92 -6.62
CA LEU A 137 9.77 -14.48 -6.83
C LEU A 137 10.99 -13.92 -6.07
N ASN A 138 11.35 -14.50 -4.92
CA ASN A 138 12.56 -14.11 -4.20
C ASN A 138 13.86 -14.44 -4.96
N GLU A 139 13.87 -15.49 -5.79
CA GLU A 139 15.02 -15.80 -6.65
C GLU A 139 15.27 -14.71 -7.71
N TYR A 140 14.23 -14.00 -8.11
CA TYR A 140 14.28 -12.92 -9.10
C TYR A 140 14.36 -11.52 -8.48
N LEU A 141 14.24 -11.39 -7.15
CA LEU A 141 14.13 -10.11 -6.47
C LEU A 141 15.32 -9.18 -6.78
N HIS A 142 16.54 -9.71 -6.74
CA HIS A 142 17.74 -8.93 -7.06
C HIS A 142 17.73 -8.46 -8.52
N THR A 143 17.36 -9.33 -9.46
CA THR A 143 17.25 -8.98 -10.89
C THR A 143 16.23 -7.88 -11.12
N LEU A 144 15.07 -7.98 -10.49
CA LEU A 144 14.03 -6.95 -10.54
C LEU A 144 14.53 -5.62 -9.96
N GLU A 145 15.15 -5.65 -8.78
CA GLU A 145 15.71 -4.44 -8.17
C GLU A 145 16.79 -3.79 -9.03
N SER A 146 17.66 -4.59 -9.66
CA SER A 146 18.68 -4.08 -10.59
C SER A 146 18.06 -3.44 -11.82
N ALA A 147 17.04 -4.07 -12.42
CA ALA A 147 16.39 -3.54 -13.62
C ALA A 147 15.62 -2.25 -13.33
N ILE A 148 14.90 -2.19 -12.21
CA ILE A 148 14.19 -0.99 -11.77
C ILE A 148 15.19 0.16 -11.54
N LYS A 149 16.35 -0.09 -10.91
CA LYS A 149 17.38 0.94 -10.70
C LYS A 149 17.95 1.50 -12.00
N VAL A 150 18.03 0.69 -13.07
CA VAL A 150 18.50 1.17 -14.38
C VAL A 150 17.47 2.10 -15.03
N GLY A 151 16.18 1.89 -14.78
CA GLY A 151 15.09 2.74 -15.27
C GLY A 151 14.78 3.95 -14.38
N MET A 152 15.22 3.95 -13.11
CA MET A 152 14.97 5.04 -12.17
C MET A 152 15.98 6.18 -12.28
N ASP A 153 15.55 7.37 -11.88
CA ASP A 153 16.42 8.53 -11.69
C ASP A 153 17.48 8.30 -10.57
N GLU A 154 18.38 9.26 -10.38
CA GLU A 154 19.46 9.17 -9.37
C GLU A 154 18.96 8.85 -7.95
N SER A 155 17.69 9.13 -7.63
CA SER A 155 17.13 8.87 -6.30
C SER A 155 16.86 7.40 -6.03
N ASN A 156 16.71 6.57 -7.09
CA ASN A 156 16.33 5.16 -7.01
C ASN A 156 15.12 4.90 -6.10
N ALA A 157 14.18 5.84 -6.02
CA ALA A 157 13.04 5.76 -5.14
C ALA A 157 11.78 6.38 -5.79
N LEU A 158 10.65 5.73 -5.57
CA LEU A 158 9.35 6.28 -5.91
C LEU A 158 8.95 7.30 -4.83
N ASN A 159 8.93 8.58 -5.20
CA ASN A 159 8.57 9.67 -4.29
C ASN A 159 7.08 9.99 -4.41
N LEU A 160 6.37 9.99 -3.28
CA LEU A 160 4.93 10.27 -3.22
C LEU A 160 4.65 11.45 -2.31
N PHE A 161 3.79 12.37 -2.77
CA PHE A 161 3.25 13.45 -1.94
C PHE A 161 1.84 13.12 -1.47
N ILE A 162 1.70 12.85 -0.17
CA ILE A 162 0.45 12.41 0.44
C ILE A 162 -0.41 13.62 0.78
N LYS A 163 -1.51 13.78 0.03
CA LYS A 163 -2.46 14.90 0.16
C LYS A 163 -3.80 14.52 0.79
N GLU A 164 -4.15 13.24 0.74
CA GLU A 164 -5.47 12.75 1.16
C GLU A 164 -5.42 11.27 1.54
N ILE A 165 -6.45 10.84 2.26
CA ILE A 165 -6.65 9.46 2.73
C ILE A 165 -8.04 9.01 2.32
N ASN A 166 -8.17 7.80 1.80
CA ASN A 166 -9.43 7.21 1.39
C ASN A 166 -9.88 6.11 2.36
N CYS A 167 -11.16 6.08 2.69
CA CYS A 167 -11.84 4.98 3.37
C CYS A 167 -12.85 4.36 2.42
N LYS A 168 -12.75 3.04 2.20
CA LYS A 168 -13.68 2.27 1.40
C LYS A 168 -14.56 1.43 2.31
N SER A 169 -15.87 1.55 2.17
CA SER A 169 -16.86 0.76 2.91
C SER A 169 -17.89 0.21 1.93
N GLY A 170 -17.80 -1.09 1.64
CA GLY A 170 -18.57 -1.72 0.57
C GLY A 170 -18.31 -1.06 -0.78
N ASN A 171 -19.35 -0.50 -1.40
CA ASN A 171 -19.28 0.24 -2.66
C ASN A 171 -19.15 1.77 -2.48
N LYS A 172 -19.01 2.25 -1.24
CA LYS A 172 -18.83 3.68 -0.93
C LYS A 172 -17.36 3.98 -0.70
N GLU A 173 -16.93 5.16 -1.13
CA GLU A 173 -15.61 5.70 -0.90
C GLU A 173 -15.71 7.10 -0.28
N PHE A 174 -14.86 7.37 0.71
CA PHE A 174 -14.82 8.62 1.45
C PHE A 174 -13.38 9.13 1.48
N THR A 175 -13.18 10.38 1.06
CA THR A 175 -11.85 11.02 1.01
C THR A 175 -11.71 12.07 2.11
N PHE A 176 -10.58 12.05 2.81
CA PHE A 176 -10.20 13.01 3.85
C PHE A 176 -8.96 13.78 3.39
N LYS A 177 -9.07 15.10 3.23
CA LYS A 177 -7.97 15.92 2.75
C LYS A 177 -7.06 16.35 3.90
N LEU A 178 -5.76 16.16 3.73
CA LEU A 178 -4.76 16.61 4.69
C LEU A 178 -4.49 18.12 4.53
N LYS A 179 -4.15 18.78 5.64
CA LYS A 179 -3.84 20.22 5.70
C LYS A 179 -2.58 20.57 4.92
#